data_AF-A0A1Q2HYY9-F1
#
_entry.id   AF-A0A1Q2HYY9-F1
#
_cell.length_a   1.000
_cell.length_b   1.000
_cell.length_c   1.000
_cell.angle_alpha   90.00
_cell.angle_beta   90.00
_cell.angle_gamma   90.00
#
_symmetry.space_group_name_H-M   'P 1'
#
loop_
_entity.id
_entity.type
_entity.pdbx_description
1 polymer ?
#
loop_
_entity_poly.entity_id
_entity_poly.type
_entity_poly.pdbx_seq_one_letter_code
_entity_poly.pdbx_strand_id
1 'polypeptide(L)'
;MPHYNLYSSLGLDRSQSAESIEYEIEQRISAGLINNPGGLDELRVAQRVLGDPDRRAIYDRRLDDSYAPEITVDALRQLATTEIAPRQQPVTAFGAATDSSNARRGYDSYPTQEFARARPAVGVPTAAESRQVTDVSTAASVDKRRNPLPWIIGAVALLLIAGLLTWWLTQRETTEEWTGQNAELAEAFPKLISDADGGAGFMGMTCRSHTTEGDESAKIRCAGPDNGVSVFLFDSVEERDASIPAGKKERYGNDSCTIETVELEGQNPAAYFIAPQGDLGTYSLLVNGEDAKDLRLKLPIC
;
A
#
# COMPACT_ATOMS: atom_id res chain seq x y z
N MET A 1 -12.81 27.31 5.38
CA MET A 1 -13.28 25.91 5.33
C MET A 1 -12.15 25.06 5.88
N PRO A 2 -12.42 23.99 6.66
CA PRO A 2 -11.34 23.25 7.32
C PRO A 2 -10.63 22.31 6.34
N HIS A 3 -9.34 22.54 6.07
CA HIS A 3 -8.51 21.55 5.36
C HIS A 3 -8.29 20.32 6.24
N TYR A 4 -8.34 19.11 5.68
CA TYR A 4 -7.90 17.91 6.40
C TYR A 4 -6.39 17.94 6.63
N ASN A 5 -5.99 18.03 7.89
CA ASN A 5 -4.60 18.18 8.31
C ASN A 5 -4.01 16.86 8.82
N LEU A 6 -3.22 16.18 7.98
CA LEU A 6 -2.54 14.92 8.32
C LEU A 6 -1.55 15.09 9.48
N TYR A 7 -0.91 16.25 9.61
CA TYR A 7 -0.02 16.52 10.75
C TYR A 7 -0.78 16.55 12.06
N SER A 8 -1.90 17.26 12.10
CA SER A 8 -2.74 17.35 13.31
C SER A 8 -3.44 16.03 13.60
N SER A 9 -3.95 15.34 12.58
CA SER A 9 -4.68 14.07 12.73
C SER A 9 -3.78 12.94 13.26
N LEU A 10 -2.52 12.90 12.78
CA LEU A 10 -1.55 11.90 13.19
C LEU A 10 -0.64 12.36 14.33
N GLY A 11 -0.73 13.62 14.77
CA GLY A 11 0.20 14.18 15.76
C GLY A 11 1.66 14.15 15.28
N LEU A 12 1.89 14.47 14.00
CA LEU A 12 3.22 14.54 13.38
C LEU A 12 3.74 16.00 13.38
N ASP A 13 5.06 16.17 13.46
CA ASP A 13 5.69 17.49 13.39
C ASP A 13 5.96 17.89 11.93
N ARG A 14 5.27 18.93 11.45
CA ARG A 14 5.41 19.49 10.10
C ARG A 14 6.82 20.03 9.81
N SER A 15 7.66 20.28 10.81
CA SER A 15 9.03 20.75 10.62
C SER A 15 10.03 19.64 10.25
N GLN A 16 9.69 18.38 10.48
CA GLN A 16 10.55 17.23 10.17
C GLN A 16 10.71 17.02 8.66
N SER A 17 11.78 16.31 8.23
CA SER A 17 11.98 15.97 6.81
C SER A 17 10.95 14.93 6.32
N ALA A 18 10.78 14.79 5.01
CA ALA A 18 9.83 13.81 4.45
C ALA A 18 10.23 12.39 4.85
N GLU A 19 11.53 12.09 4.82
CA GLU A 19 12.10 10.80 5.21
C GLU A 19 11.92 10.52 6.71
N SER A 20 12.03 11.56 7.55
CA SER A 20 11.82 11.42 9.00
C SER A 20 10.36 11.10 9.32
N ILE A 21 9.44 11.78 8.63
CA ILE A 21 7.99 11.55 8.76
C ILE A 21 7.61 10.17 8.22
N GLU A 22 8.17 9.77 7.07
CA GLU A 22 7.98 8.44 6.49
C GLU A 22 8.41 7.35 7.48
N TYR A 23 9.59 7.49 8.07
CA TYR A 23 10.11 6.54 9.05
C TYR A 23 9.23 6.44 10.30
N GLU A 24 8.73 7.58 10.82
CA GLU A 24 7.82 7.58 11.96
C GLU A 24 6.48 6.88 11.63
N ILE A 25 5.91 7.18 10.46
CA ILE A 25 4.68 6.53 9.99
C ILE A 25 4.91 5.03 9.79
N GLU A 26 6.04 4.62 9.21
CA GLU A 26 6.40 3.21 9.01
C GLU A 26 6.56 2.46 10.33
N GLN A 27 7.15 3.09 11.35
CA GLN A 27 7.21 2.53 12.70
C GLN A 27 5.82 2.30 13.28
N ARG A 28 4.89 3.26 13.11
CA ARG A 28 3.51 3.14 13.61
C ARG A 28 2.74 2.04 12.89
N ILE A 29 2.87 1.95 11.56
CA ILE A 29 2.29 0.88 10.74
C ILE A 29 2.82 -0.48 11.21
N SER A 30 4.14 -0.60 11.40
CA SER A 30 4.78 -1.84 11.83
C SER A 30 4.42 -2.25 13.26
N ALA A 31 4.22 -1.28 14.15
CA ALA A 31 3.82 -1.49 15.53
C ALA A 31 2.30 -1.68 15.70
N GLY A 32 1.50 -1.57 14.64
CA GLY A 32 0.04 -1.67 14.70
C GLY A 32 -0.62 -0.50 15.46
N LEU A 33 0.05 0.65 15.56
CA LEU A 33 -0.43 1.83 16.28
C LEU A 33 -1.39 2.65 15.41
N ILE A 34 -2.61 2.14 15.22
CA ILE A 34 -3.65 2.71 14.34
C ILE A 34 -4.65 3.61 15.09
N ASN A 35 -4.20 4.29 16.16
CA ASN A 35 -5.07 5.08 17.05
C ASN A 35 -5.53 6.43 16.47
N ASN A 36 -5.36 6.62 15.16
CA ASN A 36 -5.78 7.79 14.40
C ASN A 36 -7.19 7.59 13.80
N PRO A 37 -7.92 8.68 13.48
CA PRO A 37 -9.32 8.60 13.03
C PRO A 37 -9.54 7.69 11.82
N GLY A 38 -8.61 7.66 10.86
CA GLY A 38 -8.69 6.82 9.66
C GLY A 38 -7.91 5.50 9.74
N GLY A 39 -7.46 5.10 10.93
CA GLY A 39 -6.72 3.85 11.15
C GLY A 39 -5.53 3.63 10.21
N LEU A 40 -5.34 2.39 9.76
CA LEU A 40 -4.22 2.03 8.88
C LEU A 40 -4.26 2.76 7.52
N ASP A 41 -5.44 3.04 6.99
CA ASP A 41 -5.58 3.64 5.67
C ASP A 41 -5.08 5.08 5.64
N GLU A 42 -5.39 5.87 6.67
CA GLU A 42 -4.85 7.21 6.81
C GLU A 42 -3.33 7.20 6.98
N LEU A 43 -2.75 6.24 7.73
CA LEU A 43 -1.29 6.09 7.82
C LEU A 43 -0.67 5.78 6.45
N ARG A 44 -1.29 4.92 5.64
CA ARG A 44 -0.80 4.61 4.27
C ARG A 44 -0.92 5.80 3.32
N VAL A 45 -2.00 6.58 3.41
CA VAL A 45 -2.15 7.82 2.65
C VAL A 45 -1.09 8.84 3.08
N ALA A 46 -0.92 9.03 4.39
CA ALA A 46 0.08 9.92 4.94
C ALA A 46 1.51 9.51 4.56
N GLN A 47 1.82 8.21 4.54
CA GLN A 47 3.12 7.71 4.10
C GLN A 47 3.39 8.14 2.65
N ARG A 48 2.46 7.91 1.73
CA ARG A 48 2.62 8.26 0.31
C ARG A 48 2.64 9.77 0.05
N VAL A 49 1.91 10.56 0.84
CA VAL A 49 1.81 12.01 0.65
C VAL A 49 2.94 12.75 1.36
N LEU A 50 3.20 12.44 2.63
CA LEU A 50 4.17 13.17 3.46
C LEU A 50 5.59 12.58 3.38
N GLY A 51 5.73 11.30 3.05
CA GLY A 51 7.03 10.65 2.87
C GLY A 51 7.72 10.98 1.55
N ASP A 52 6.95 11.41 0.54
CA ASP A 52 7.47 11.88 -0.74
C ASP A 52 7.62 13.42 -0.70
N PRO A 53 8.82 13.98 -0.89
CA PRO A 53 9.07 15.41 -0.72
C PRO A 53 8.32 16.27 -1.74
N ASP A 54 8.07 15.77 -2.95
CA ASP A 54 7.35 16.53 -3.98
C ASP A 54 5.84 16.52 -3.72
N ARG A 55 5.26 15.37 -3.36
CA ARG A 55 3.84 15.28 -2.95
C ARG A 55 3.58 16.09 -1.70
N ARG A 56 4.49 16.02 -0.74
CA ARG A 56 4.42 16.81 0.49
C ARG A 56 4.44 18.31 0.19
N ALA A 57 5.27 18.77 -0.74
CA ALA A 57 5.30 20.18 -1.12
C ALA A 57 3.98 20.66 -1.77
N ILE A 58 3.29 19.80 -2.52
CA ILE A 58 1.95 20.10 -3.06
C ILE A 58 0.92 20.19 -1.93
N TYR A 59 0.96 19.21 -1.03
CA TYR A 59 0.08 19.17 0.14
C TYR A 59 0.26 20.40 1.04
N ASP A 60 1.51 20.71 1.41
CA ASP A 60 1.88 21.83 2.27
C ASP A 60 1.44 23.18 1.68
N ARG A 61 1.66 23.38 0.37
CA ARG A 61 1.22 24.60 -0.31
C ARG A 61 -0.30 24.78 -0.24
N ARG A 62 -1.04 23.70 -0.44
CA ARG A 62 -2.51 23.73 -0.40
C ARG A 62 -3.03 23.95 1.02
N LEU A 63 -2.32 23.45 2.03
CA LEU A 63 -2.64 23.66 3.44
C LEU A 63 -2.45 25.12 3.87
N ASP A 64 -1.47 25.81 3.29
CA ASP A 64 -1.18 27.23 3.58
C ASP A 64 -2.03 28.22 2.77
N ASP A 65 -2.70 27.77 1.70
CA ASP A 65 -3.53 28.61 0.83
C ASP A 65 -5.00 28.60 1.26
N SER A 66 -5.44 29.70 1.87
CA SER A 66 -6.83 29.88 2.35
C SER A 66 -7.88 29.96 1.23
N TYR A 67 -7.47 30.15 -0.03
CA TYR A 67 -8.36 30.17 -1.19
C TYR A 67 -8.30 28.89 -2.01
N ALA A 68 -7.41 27.95 -1.66
CA ALA A 68 -7.34 26.68 -2.34
C ALA A 68 -8.60 25.84 -2.06
N PRO A 69 -8.98 24.94 -2.99
CA PRO A 69 -10.09 24.03 -2.73
C PRO A 69 -9.80 23.18 -1.49
N GLU A 70 -10.84 22.84 -0.74
CA GLU A 70 -10.73 22.05 0.50
C GLU A 70 -9.91 20.78 0.31
N ILE A 71 -9.06 20.44 1.29
CA ILE A 71 -8.32 19.17 1.25
C ILE A 71 -9.22 18.13 1.90
N THR A 72 -9.94 17.38 1.08
CA THR A 72 -10.74 16.24 1.52
C THR A 72 -9.89 14.97 1.61
N VAL A 73 -10.43 13.93 2.26
CA VAL A 73 -9.78 12.61 2.30
C VAL A 73 -9.55 12.07 0.89
N ASP A 74 -10.49 12.26 -0.04
CA ASP A 74 -10.34 11.83 -1.43
C ASP A 74 -9.28 12.62 -2.19
N ALA A 75 -9.17 13.93 -1.95
CA ALA A 75 -8.10 14.73 -2.51
C ALA A 75 -6.72 14.23 -2.05
N LEU A 76 -6.61 13.75 -0.81
CA LEU A 76 -5.39 13.14 -0.27
C LEU A 76 -5.10 11.78 -0.89
N ARG A 77 -6.12 10.92 -1.05
CA ARG A 77 -5.99 9.61 -1.72
C ARG A 77 -5.56 9.79 -3.19
N GLN A 78 -6.13 10.77 -3.88
CA GLN A 78 -5.74 11.10 -5.26
C GLN A 78 -4.31 11.63 -5.32
N LEU A 79 -3.91 12.52 -4.41
CA LEU A 79 -2.53 12.99 -4.34
C LEU A 79 -1.56 11.83 -4.05
N ALA A 80 -1.96 10.88 -3.21
CA ALA A 80 -1.17 9.69 -2.86
C ALA A 80 -0.91 8.75 -4.05
N THR A 81 -1.82 8.72 -5.05
CA THR A 81 -1.68 7.88 -6.26
C THR A 81 -1.19 8.65 -7.47
N THR A 82 -1.12 9.98 -7.40
CA THR A 82 -0.64 10.82 -8.49
C THR A 82 0.84 10.56 -8.73
N GLU A 83 1.19 10.19 -9.97
CA GLU A 83 2.58 10.12 -10.41
C GLU A 83 3.12 11.55 -10.56
N ILE A 84 4.01 11.93 -9.66
CA ILE A 84 4.80 13.16 -9.84
C ILE A 84 6.04 12.78 -10.62
N ALA A 85 6.13 13.29 -11.85
CA ALA A 85 7.34 13.15 -12.64
C ALA A 85 8.53 13.67 -11.81
N PRO A 86 9.61 12.87 -11.63
CA PRO A 86 10.75 13.31 -10.86
C PRO A 86 11.26 14.62 -11.47
N ARG A 87 11.48 15.63 -10.63
CA ARG A 87 12.18 16.83 -11.09
C ARG A 87 13.50 16.38 -11.69
N GLN A 88 13.65 16.54 -13.00
CA GLN A 88 14.98 16.61 -13.60
C GLN A 88 15.68 17.71 -12.83
N GLN A 89 16.63 17.31 -11.97
CA GLN A 89 17.50 18.25 -11.29
C GLN A 89 18.00 19.21 -12.37
N PRO A 90 17.89 20.53 -12.19
CA PRO A 90 18.48 21.45 -13.13
C PRO A 90 19.98 21.15 -13.11
N VAL A 91 20.44 20.49 -14.17
CA VAL A 91 21.85 20.51 -14.56
C VAL A 91 22.15 21.98 -14.76
N THR A 92 22.79 22.58 -13.77
CA THR A 92 23.39 23.89 -13.87
C THR A 92 24.50 23.77 -14.90
N ALA A 93 24.15 23.99 -16.16
CA ALA A 93 25.05 23.92 -17.27
C ALA A 93 25.57 25.33 -17.57
N PHE A 94 26.89 25.45 -17.47
CA PHE A 94 27.78 26.44 -18.10
C PHE A 94 28.09 27.75 -17.37
N GLY A 95 29.14 27.69 -16.55
CA GLY A 95 30.29 28.58 -16.70
C GLY A 95 31.46 27.80 -17.32
N ALA A 96 31.69 27.97 -18.62
CA ALA A 96 32.85 27.42 -19.32
C ALA A 96 34.11 28.23 -19.03
N ALA A 97 35.17 27.56 -18.62
CA ALA A 97 36.54 27.91 -18.99
C ALA A 97 37.35 26.60 -19.10
N THR A 98 37.64 26.24 -20.35
CA THR A 98 38.77 25.45 -20.90
C THR A 98 39.76 24.87 -19.87
N ASP A 99 40.19 23.61 -19.94
CA ASP A 99 40.97 23.08 -21.07
C ASP A 99 41.10 21.54 -21.01
N SER A 100 41.17 20.98 -22.21
CA SER A 100 41.54 19.66 -22.70
C SER A 100 42.32 18.72 -21.76
N SER A 101 41.87 17.47 -21.62
CA SER A 101 42.45 16.29 -22.30
C SER A 101 42.17 14.95 -21.60
N ASN A 102 41.80 13.97 -22.43
CA ASN A 102 42.05 12.53 -22.30
C ASN A 102 41.51 11.73 -21.09
N ALA A 103 40.50 10.90 -21.36
CA ALA A 103 40.68 9.47 -21.67
C ALA A 103 39.63 8.56 -21.00
N ARG A 104 39.09 7.68 -21.84
CA ARG A 104 38.27 6.50 -21.53
C ARG A 104 38.98 5.54 -20.56
N ARG A 105 38.23 5.04 -19.58
CA ARG A 105 38.14 3.63 -19.10
C ARG A 105 37.29 3.64 -17.82
N GLY A 106 36.27 2.80 -17.66
CA GLY A 106 36.26 1.35 -17.89
C GLY A 106 36.70 0.68 -16.59
N TYR A 107 35.74 0.39 -15.73
CA TYR A 107 35.94 -0.35 -14.48
C TYR A 107 36.02 -1.84 -14.80
N ASP A 108 37.18 -2.43 -14.55
CA ASP A 108 37.32 -3.87 -14.34
C ASP A 108 38.42 -4.14 -13.30
N SER A 109 38.02 -4.95 -12.32
CA SER A 109 38.75 -5.91 -11.49
C SER A 109 40.28 -5.93 -11.46
N TYR A 110 40.86 -6.04 -10.25
CA TYR A 110 42.17 -6.67 -9.99
C TYR A 110 42.25 -7.31 -8.59
N PRO A 111 43.19 -8.26 -8.36
CA PRO A 111 42.97 -9.50 -7.62
C PRO A 111 44.00 -9.70 -6.48
N THR A 112 43.94 -10.89 -5.87
CA THR A 112 44.90 -11.52 -4.94
C THR A 112 46.34 -11.60 -5.47
N GLN A 113 47.36 -11.40 -4.60
CA GLN A 113 48.57 -12.24 -4.55
C GLN A 113 49.51 -11.98 -3.33
N GLU A 114 49.58 -13.00 -2.50
CA GLU A 114 50.69 -13.74 -1.87
C GLU A 114 52.20 -13.33 -1.99
N PHE A 115 52.90 -13.47 -0.84
CA PHE A 115 54.33 -13.65 -0.47
C PHE A 115 55.52 -13.19 -1.36
N ALA A 116 56.52 -12.52 -0.73
CA ALA A 116 57.89 -13.07 -0.52
C ALA A 116 58.87 -12.11 0.22
N ARG A 117 59.88 -12.72 0.86
CA ARG A 117 60.96 -12.22 1.74
C ARG A 117 61.96 -11.22 1.11
N ALA A 118 62.61 -10.39 1.94
CA ALA A 118 64.02 -10.55 2.40
C ALA A 118 64.58 -9.29 3.12
N ARG A 119 65.35 -9.51 4.21
CA ARG A 119 66.27 -8.56 4.89
C ARG A 119 67.67 -8.69 4.25
N PRO A 120 68.60 -7.70 4.35
CA PRO A 120 69.50 -7.47 5.52
C PRO A 120 69.89 -5.97 5.66
N ALA A 121 70.83 -5.47 6.48
CA ALA A 121 71.23 -5.64 7.87
C ALA A 121 72.28 -4.51 8.18
N VAL A 122 72.55 -4.30 9.47
CA VAL A 122 73.79 -3.73 10.08
C VAL A 122 73.93 -2.20 10.23
N GLY A 123 74.22 -1.80 11.48
CA GLY A 123 74.99 -0.59 11.82
C GLY A 123 74.76 -0.07 13.24
N VAL A 124 75.59 -0.46 14.21
CA VAL A 124 75.71 0.10 15.58
C VAL A 124 77.16 0.55 15.78
N PRO A 125 77.44 1.68 16.47
CA PRO A 125 78.16 1.67 17.77
C PRO A 125 77.64 2.74 18.78
N THR A 126 77.28 2.40 20.03
CA THR A 126 78.00 2.49 21.35
C THR A 126 78.51 3.86 21.86
N ALA A 127 77.95 4.31 23.01
CA ALA A 127 78.60 4.72 24.29
C ALA A 127 77.65 5.64 25.10
N ALA A 128 77.02 5.17 26.20
CA ALA A 128 77.44 5.27 27.62
C ALA A 128 77.05 6.60 28.31
N GLU A 129 76.17 6.57 29.32
CA GLU A 129 76.42 7.04 30.70
C GLU A 129 75.17 6.89 31.62
N SER A 130 75.47 6.59 32.89
CA SER A 130 74.69 6.28 34.10
C SER A 130 73.59 7.27 34.55
N ARG A 131 72.43 6.74 35.00
CA ARG A 131 71.95 6.82 36.40
C ARG A 131 70.60 6.11 36.62
N GLN A 132 70.53 5.30 37.68
CA GLN A 132 69.29 4.71 38.21
C GLN A 132 68.49 5.73 39.03
N VAL A 133 67.17 5.74 38.88
CA VAL A 133 66.22 5.87 40.00
C VAL A 133 65.02 4.95 39.71
N THR A 134 64.77 4.04 40.65
CA THR A 134 63.63 3.14 40.73
C THR A 134 62.37 3.92 41.10
N ASP A 135 61.25 3.74 40.40
CA ASP A 135 59.99 3.40 41.07
C ASP A 135 58.93 2.84 40.09
N VAL A 136 58.02 2.10 40.70
CA VAL A 136 57.04 1.12 40.22
C VAL A 136 56.08 1.60 39.11
N SER A 137 55.82 0.74 38.12
CA SER A 137 54.55 0.76 37.37
C SER A 137 54.15 -0.62 36.88
N THR A 138 52.93 -0.97 37.27
CA THR A 138 52.19 -2.22 37.12
C THR A 138 52.09 -2.65 35.66
N ALA A 139 52.46 -3.90 35.37
CA ALA A 139 52.18 -4.54 34.10
C ALA A 139 50.68 -4.86 33.99
N ALA A 140 50.05 -4.42 32.90
CA ALA A 140 48.75 -4.92 32.45
C ALA A 140 48.91 -5.50 31.04
N SER A 141 48.87 -6.83 30.97
CA SER A 141 48.77 -7.62 29.74
C SER A 141 47.33 -7.57 29.21
N VAL A 142 47.13 -7.14 27.95
CA VAL A 142 45.82 -7.23 27.29
C VAL A 142 45.75 -8.50 26.46
N ASP A 143 44.82 -9.37 26.87
CA ASP A 143 44.47 -10.64 26.23
C ASP A 143 43.55 -10.42 25.00
N LYS A 144 43.80 -11.15 23.92
CA LYS A 144 43.07 -11.03 22.64
C LYS A 144 41.90 -12.02 22.59
N ARG A 145 40.66 -11.54 22.80
CA ARG A 145 39.45 -12.36 22.60
C ARG A 145 38.97 -12.34 21.14
N ARG A 146 38.59 -13.52 20.63
CA ARG A 146 37.92 -13.74 19.33
C ARG A 146 36.43 -13.44 19.47
N ASN A 147 35.87 -12.57 18.63
CA ASN A 147 34.45 -12.21 18.67
C ASN A 147 33.59 -13.17 17.82
N PRO A 148 32.50 -13.75 18.36
CA PRO A 148 31.61 -14.71 17.67
C PRO A 148 30.54 -14.01 16.80
N LEU A 149 30.88 -12.87 16.20
CA LEU A 149 29.91 -11.99 15.53
C LEU A 149 29.35 -12.50 14.17
N PRO A 150 30.06 -13.29 13.33
CA PRO A 150 29.53 -13.61 12.00
C PRO A 150 28.40 -14.66 11.99
N TRP A 151 28.27 -15.48 13.03
CA TRP A 151 27.23 -16.52 13.10
C TRP A 151 25.86 -15.98 13.55
N ILE A 152 25.84 -14.89 14.34
CA ILE A 152 24.60 -14.28 14.84
C ILE A 152 23.86 -13.55 13.71
N ILE A 153 24.59 -12.90 12.80
CA ILE A 153 24.00 -12.15 11.67
C ILE A 153 23.26 -13.10 10.71
N GLY A 154 23.83 -14.27 10.41
CA GLY A 154 23.19 -15.27 9.56
C GLY A 154 21.89 -15.83 10.15
N ALA A 155 21.87 -16.06 11.47
CA ALA A 155 20.66 -16.54 12.16
C ALA A 155 19.55 -15.48 12.20
N VAL A 156 19.90 -14.21 12.41
CA VAL A 156 18.93 -13.09 12.43
C VAL A 156 18.34 -12.86 11.03
N ALA A 157 19.17 -12.90 9.97
CA ALA A 157 18.69 -12.74 8.60
C ALA A 157 17.69 -13.86 8.20
N LEU A 158 17.96 -15.11 8.59
CA LEU A 158 17.04 -16.22 8.36
C LEU A 158 15.72 -16.06 9.13
N LEU A 159 15.75 -15.56 10.37
CA LEU A 159 14.54 -15.29 11.15
C LEU A 159 13.72 -14.13 10.55
N LEU A 160 14.35 -13.11 9.99
CA LEU A 160 13.65 -12.02 9.30
C LEU A 160 12.98 -12.50 8.00
N ILE A 161 13.67 -13.32 7.21
CA ILE A 161 13.08 -13.90 5.98
C ILE A 161 11.93 -14.86 6.34
N ALA A 162 12.13 -15.69 7.38
CA ALA A 162 11.06 -16.56 7.88
C ALA A 162 9.86 -15.76 8.38
N GLY A 163 10.10 -14.65 9.10
CA GLY A 163 9.08 -13.73 9.58
C GLY A 163 8.32 -13.01 8.46
N LEU A 164 9.02 -12.57 7.41
CA LEU A 164 8.40 -12.00 6.21
C LEU A 164 7.56 -13.02 5.45
N LEU A 165 8.02 -14.27 5.36
CA LEU A 165 7.28 -15.37 4.74
C LEU A 165 6.05 -15.77 5.55
N THR A 166 6.16 -15.91 6.88
CA THR A 166 4.99 -16.17 7.72
C THR A 166 4.01 -15.00 7.69
N TRP A 167 4.48 -13.76 7.76
CA TRP A 167 3.64 -12.58 7.63
C TRP A 167 2.91 -12.55 6.28
N TRP A 168 3.61 -12.82 5.17
CA TRP A 168 3.01 -12.91 3.83
C TRP A 168 2.00 -14.06 3.71
N LEU A 169 2.29 -15.21 4.31
CA LEU A 169 1.37 -16.35 4.36
C LEU A 169 0.14 -16.06 5.23
N THR A 170 0.27 -15.25 6.29
CA THR A 170 -0.85 -14.85 7.16
C THR A 170 -1.65 -13.65 6.65
N GLN A 171 -1.08 -12.85 5.73
CA GLN A 171 -1.77 -11.74 5.03
C GLN A 171 -2.60 -12.22 3.84
N ARG A 172 -2.43 -13.47 3.39
CA ARG A 172 -3.45 -14.12 2.56
C ARG A 172 -4.65 -14.37 3.47
N GLU A 173 -5.63 -13.46 3.39
CA GLU A 173 -6.95 -13.72 3.99
C GLU A 173 -7.36 -15.14 3.61
N THR A 174 -7.77 -15.94 4.59
CA THR A 174 -8.14 -17.34 4.39
C THR A 174 -9.33 -17.38 3.45
N THR A 175 -9.07 -17.56 2.17
CA THR A 175 -10.12 -17.65 1.17
C THR A 175 -10.74 -19.04 1.24
N GLU A 176 -12.06 -19.10 1.32
CA GLU A 176 -12.82 -20.35 1.30
C GLU A 176 -13.51 -20.51 -0.03
N GLU A 177 -13.56 -21.74 -0.56
CA GLU A 177 -14.28 -22.00 -1.81
C GLU A 177 -15.76 -21.70 -1.63
N TRP A 178 -16.39 -21.09 -2.64
CA TRP A 178 -17.84 -20.90 -2.61
C TRP A 178 -18.55 -22.25 -2.58
N THR A 179 -19.59 -22.36 -1.76
CA THR A 179 -20.40 -23.59 -1.67
C THR A 179 -21.88 -23.29 -1.83
N GLY A 180 -22.63 -24.30 -2.29
CA GLY A 180 -24.07 -24.19 -2.51
C GLY A 180 -24.43 -23.07 -3.49
N GLN A 181 -25.46 -22.31 -3.16
CA GLN A 181 -26.02 -21.27 -4.04
C GLN A 181 -25.12 -20.03 -4.18
N ASN A 182 -24.15 -19.83 -3.27
CA ASN A 182 -23.11 -18.80 -3.46
C ASN A 182 -22.12 -19.18 -4.57
N ALA A 183 -21.90 -20.48 -4.81
CA ALA A 183 -21.08 -20.93 -5.94
C ALA A 183 -21.74 -20.62 -7.28
N GLU A 184 -23.06 -20.79 -7.36
CA GLU A 184 -23.87 -20.41 -8.52
C GLU A 184 -23.77 -18.91 -8.81
N LEU A 185 -23.86 -18.06 -7.78
CA LEU A 185 -23.66 -16.61 -7.92
C LEU A 185 -22.26 -16.28 -8.49
N ALA A 186 -21.21 -16.91 -7.97
CA ALA A 186 -19.85 -16.69 -8.44
C ALA A 186 -19.65 -17.16 -9.90
N GLU A 187 -20.26 -18.28 -10.28
CA GLU A 187 -20.23 -18.80 -11.65
C GLU A 187 -21.01 -17.92 -12.63
N ALA A 188 -22.14 -17.35 -12.20
CA ALA A 188 -22.94 -16.44 -13.02
C ALA A 188 -22.24 -15.09 -13.26
N PHE A 189 -21.44 -14.62 -12.29
CA PHE A 189 -20.78 -13.31 -12.36
C PHE A 189 -19.26 -13.37 -12.06
N PRO A 190 -18.46 -14.11 -12.85
CA PRO A 190 -17.04 -14.37 -12.55
C PRO A 190 -16.13 -13.14 -12.72
N LYS A 191 -16.63 -12.07 -13.36
CA LYS A 191 -15.93 -10.78 -13.47
C LYS A 191 -16.31 -9.81 -12.35
N LEU A 192 -17.39 -10.11 -11.62
CA LEU A 192 -17.90 -9.30 -10.52
C LEU A 192 -17.49 -9.85 -9.16
N ILE A 193 -17.68 -11.16 -8.98
CA ILE A 193 -17.46 -11.92 -7.76
C ILE A 193 -16.11 -12.63 -7.88
N SER A 194 -15.35 -12.68 -6.79
CA SER A 194 -14.08 -13.39 -6.74
C SER A 194 -14.26 -14.91 -6.86
N ASP A 195 -13.18 -15.63 -7.19
CA ASP A 195 -13.21 -17.10 -7.29
C ASP A 195 -13.47 -17.81 -5.94
N ALA A 196 -13.31 -17.10 -4.82
CA ALA A 196 -13.47 -17.63 -3.46
C ALA A 196 -13.96 -16.54 -2.49
N ASP A 197 -14.60 -16.95 -1.38
CA ASP A 197 -14.99 -16.07 -0.27
C ASP A 197 -13.76 -15.43 0.36
N GLY A 198 -13.81 -14.13 0.63
CA GLY A 198 -12.69 -13.31 1.08
C GLY A 198 -11.77 -12.86 -0.06
N GLY A 199 -12.04 -13.30 -1.30
CA GLY A 199 -11.26 -12.91 -2.48
C GLY A 199 -11.59 -11.51 -2.99
N ALA A 200 -10.74 -11.01 -3.88
CA ALA A 200 -10.92 -9.73 -4.56
C ALA A 200 -11.73 -9.92 -5.85
N GLY A 201 -12.91 -9.31 -5.92
CA GLY A 201 -13.75 -9.26 -7.11
C GLY A 201 -13.52 -8.00 -7.94
N PHE A 202 -14.58 -7.53 -8.59
CA PHE A 202 -14.54 -6.33 -9.42
C PHE A 202 -13.95 -5.13 -8.67
N MET A 203 -13.08 -4.38 -9.36
CA MET A 203 -12.38 -3.22 -8.81
C MET A 203 -11.59 -3.50 -7.51
N GLY A 204 -11.23 -4.75 -7.24
CA GLY A 204 -10.50 -5.14 -6.03
C GLY A 204 -11.36 -5.16 -4.76
N MET A 205 -12.68 -5.10 -4.88
CA MET A 205 -13.59 -5.19 -3.74
C MET A 205 -13.56 -6.60 -3.13
N THR A 206 -13.50 -6.69 -1.81
CA THR A 206 -13.50 -7.99 -1.13
C THR A 206 -14.92 -8.56 -1.13
N CYS A 207 -15.09 -9.74 -1.71
CA CYS A 207 -16.37 -10.44 -1.77
C CYS A 207 -16.51 -11.42 -0.62
N ARG A 208 -17.64 -11.37 0.08
CA ARG A 208 -17.98 -12.32 1.14
C ARG A 208 -19.42 -12.77 1.05
N SER A 209 -19.67 -13.98 1.50
CA SER A 209 -21.03 -14.45 1.76
C SER A 209 -21.72 -13.53 2.77
N HIS A 210 -23.02 -13.30 2.60
CA HIS A 210 -23.83 -12.55 3.55
C HIS A 210 -25.14 -13.29 3.86
N THR A 211 -25.72 -13.02 5.03
CA THR A 211 -27.04 -13.55 5.38
C THR A 211 -28.10 -13.01 4.44
N THR A 212 -28.94 -13.92 3.96
CA THR A 212 -30.09 -13.62 3.09
C THR A 212 -31.23 -13.00 3.88
N GLU A 213 -32.05 -12.20 3.21
CA GLU A 213 -33.21 -11.51 3.74
C GLU A 213 -34.44 -11.76 2.84
N GLY A 214 -35.64 -11.86 3.43
CA GLY A 214 -36.85 -12.14 2.67
C GLY A 214 -36.78 -13.48 1.93
N ASP A 215 -37.06 -13.45 0.63
CA ASP A 215 -37.08 -14.62 -0.27
C ASP A 215 -35.76 -14.82 -1.04
N GLU A 216 -34.66 -14.20 -0.57
CA GLU A 216 -33.32 -14.38 -1.14
C GLU A 216 -32.79 -15.81 -0.87
N SER A 217 -32.41 -16.53 -1.92
CA SER A 217 -31.83 -17.87 -1.83
C SER A 217 -30.31 -17.84 -1.59
N ALA A 218 -29.63 -16.78 -2.06
CA ALA A 218 -28.22 -16.51 -1.80
C ALA A 218 -27.86 -15.02 -1.90
N LYS A 219 -26.77 -14.62 -1.23
CA LYS A 219 -26.29 -13.24 -1.21
C LYS A 219 -24.77 -13.17 -1.06
N ILE A 220 -24.12 -12.49 -2.00
CA ILE A 220 -22.70 -12.14 -1.94
C ILE A 220 -22.55 -10.63 -1.96
N ARG A 221 -21.72 -10.09 -1.04
CA ARG A 221 -21.39 -8.67 -0.97
C ARG A 221 -19.91 -8.46 -1.30
N CYS A 222 -19.62 -7.71 -2.36
CA CYS A 222 -18.28 -7.28 -2.75
C CYS A 222 -18.06 -5.81 -2.37
N ALA A 223 -17.37 -5.55 -1.25
CA ALA A 223 -17.22 -4.22 -0.66
C ALA A 223 -15.82 -3.63 -0.87
N GLY A 224 -15.80 -2.35 -1.24
CA GLY A 224 -14.64 -1.48 -1.16
C GLY A 224 -14.86 -0.37 -0.13
N PRO A 225 -13.91 0.56 0.02
CA PRO A 225 -14.00 1.64 1.02
C PRO A 225 -15.18 2.59 0.78
N ASP A 226 -15.45 2.94 -0.48
CA ASP A 226 -16.38 4.03 -0.82
C ASP A 226 -17.60 3.52 -1.62
N ASN A 227 -17.59 2.23 -1.97
CA ASN A 227 -18.60 1.63 -2.82
C ASN A 227 -18.79 0.14 -2.51
N GLY A 228 -19.90 -0.40 -2.96
CA GLY A 228 -19.86 -1.79 -3.38
C GLY A 228 -21.15 -2.32 -3.94
N VAL A 229 -21.13 -3.64 -4.14
CA VAL A 229 -22.13 -4.37 -4.88
C VAL A 229 -22.57 -5.56 -4.05
N SER A 230 -23.88 -5.71 -3.85
CA SER A 230 -24.51 -6.95 -3.42
C SER A 230 -25.11 -7.63 -4.63
N VAL A 231 -24.93 -8.95 -4.75
CA VAL A 231 -25.60 -9.79 -5.75
C VAL A 231 -26.49 -10.77 -5.00
N PHE A 232 -27.74 -10.86 -5.44
CA PHE A 232 -28.79 -11.68 -4.84
C PHE A 232 -29.27 -12.71 -5.85
N LEU A 233 -29.54 -13.92 -5.38
CA LEU A 233 -30.24 -14.96 -6.12
C LEU A 233 -31.62 -15.19 -5.50
N PHE A 234 -32.61 -15.41 -6.35
CA PHE A 234 -33.99 -15.78 -5.98
C PHE A 234 -34.38 -17.06 -6.72
N ASP A 235 -35.35 -17.79 -6.18
CA ASP A 235 -35.85 -19.02 -6.82
C ASP A 235 -36.67 -18.71 -8.09
N SER A 236 -37.20 -17.49 -8.22
CA SER A 236 -38.01 -17.06 -9.35
C SER A 236 -37.83 -15.58 -9.72
N VAL A 237 -38.20 -15.24 -10.96
CA VAL A 237 -38.20 -13.84 -11.44
C VAL A 237 -39.26 -13.03 -10.69
N GLU A 238 -40.38 -13.67 -10.34
CA GLU A 238 -41.47 -13.06 -9.59
C GLU A 238 -41.03 -12.63 -8.18
N GLU A 239 -40.30 -13.48 -7.44
CA GLU A 239 -39.74 -13.15 -6.12
C GLU A 239 -38.66 -12.07 -6.24
N ARG A 240 -37.79 -12.17 -7.26
CA ARG A 240 -36.80 -11.14 -7.58
C ARG A 240 -37.48 -9.79 -7.78
N ASP A 241 -38.49 -9.72 -8.65
CA ASP A 241 -39.20 -8.48 -8.97
C ASP A 241 -39.95 -7.91 -7.76
N ALA A 242 -40.51 -8.77 -6.90
CA ALA A 242 -41.18 -8.37 -5.66
C ALA A 242 -40.22 -7.75 -4.62
N SER A 243 -38.93 -8.13 -4.65
CA SER A 243 -37.90 -7.57 -3.77
C SER A 243 -37.49 -6.13 -4.13
N ILE A 244 -37.71 -5.70 -5.38
CA ILE A 244 -37.27 -4.40 -5.88
C ILE A 244 -38.24 -3.31 -5.40
N PRO A 245 -37.77 -2.30 -4.65
CA PRO A 245 -38.63 -1.21 -4.18
C PRO A 245 -39.27 -0.42 -5.32
N ALA A 246 -40.44 0.14 -5.05
CA ALA A 246 -41.07 1.07 -5.99
C ALA A 246 -40.21 2.32 -6.18
N GLY A 247 -40.07 2.76 -7.42
CA GLY A 247 -39.26 3.93 -7.76
C GLY A 247 -39.19 4.18 -9.26
N LYS A 248 -38.41 5.17 -9.66
CA LYS A 248 -38.19 5.49 -11.07
C LYS A 248 -37.34 4.38 -11.72
N LYS A 249 -37.96 3.66 -12.66
CA LYS A 249 -37.32 2.60 -13.46
C LYS A 249 -36.65 3.20 -14.69
N GLU A 250 -35.40 2.82 -14.92
CA GLU A 250 -34.64 3.17 -16.11
C GLU A 250 -34.10 1.90 -16.77
N ARG A 251 -34.26 1.76 -18.09
CA ARG A 251 -33.86 0.57 -18.84
C ARG A 251 -32.62 0.86 -19.66
N TYR A 252 -31.62 -0.02 -19.57
CA TYR A 252 -30.35 0.08 -20.30
C TYR A 252 -30.03 -1.25 -20.97
N GLY A 253 -29.32 -1.21 -22.10
CA GLY A 253 -28.82 -2.40 -22.77
C GLY A 253 -29.21 -2.49 -24.25
N ASN A 254 -29.16 -3.70 -24.77
CA ASN A 254 -29.45 -4.05 -26.17
C ASN A 254 -30.17 -5.42 -26.23
N ASP A 255 -30.35 -5.96 -27.43
CA ASP A 255 -31.03 -7.24 -27.66
C ASP A 255 -30.36 -8.45 -27.00
N SER A 256 -29.07 -8.35 -26.64
CA SER A 256 -28.32 -9.44 -26.00
C SER A 256 -28.26 -9.35 -24.48
N CYS A 257 -28.31 -8.14 -23.91
CA CYS A 257 -28.31 -7.95 -22.46
C CYS A 257 -29.07 -6.67 -22.13
N THR A 258 -30.10 -6.79 -21.29
CA THR A 258 -30.90 -5.67 -20.83
C THR A 258 -31.01 -5.69 -19.32
N ILE A 259 -30.85 -4.52 -18.71
CA ILE A 259 -31.03 -4.30 -17.28
C ILE A 259 -32.09 -3.23 -17.05
N GLU A 260 -32.81 -3.38 -15.94
CA GLU A 260 -33.65 -2.32 -15.39
C GLU A 260 -33.02 -1.84 -14.09
N THR A 261 -32.94 -0.53 -13.88
CA THR A 261 -32.36 0.05 -12.67
C THR A 261 -33.36 0.92 -11.95
N VAL A 262 -33.37 0.86 -10.62
CA VAL A 262 -34.24 1.68 -9.76
C VAL A 262 -33.37 2.38 -8.72
N GLU A 263 -33.50 3.69 -8.63
CA GLU A 263 -32.87 4.49 -7.58
C GLU A 263 -33.58 4.30 -6.24
N LEU A 264 -32.82 4.11 -5.17
CA LEU A 264 -33.35 4.13 -3.81
C LEU A 264 -33.32 5.57 -3.29
N GLU A 265 -34.47 6.23 -3.37
CA GLU A 265 -34.61 7.61 -2.90
C GLU A 265 -34.32 7.73 -1.40
N GLY A 266 -33.64 8.81 -1.01
CA GLY A 266 -33.33 9.13 0.38
C GLY A 266 -32.15 8.36 0.98
N GLN A 267 -31.43 7.53 0.20
CA GLN A 267 -30.22 6.86 0.65
C GLN A 267 -28.99 7.79 0.58
N ASN A 268 -28.13 7.72 1.60
CA ASN A 268 -26.83 8.37 1.61
C ASN A 268 -25.76 7.42 2.22
N PRO A 269 -24.77 6.95 1.44
CA PRO A 269 -24.55 7.25 0.03
C PRO A 269 -25.64 6.70 -0.89
N ALA A 270 -25.70 7.19 -2.13
CA ALA A 270 -26.71 6.79 -3.11
C ALA A 270 -26.68 5.28 -3.36
N ALA A 271 -27.84 4.72 -3.69
CA ALA A 271 -27.97 3.29 -3.97
C ALA A 271 -28.95 3.02 -5.12
N TYR A 272 -28.65 2.00 -5.91
CA TYR A 272 -29.43 1.61 -7.08
C TYR A 272 -29.59 0.10 -7.13
N PHE A 273 -30.83 -0.36 -7.25
CA PHE A 273 -31.12 -1.73 -7.68
C PHE A 273 -30.88 -1.87 -9.18
N ILE A 274 -30.42 -3.04 -9.58
CA ILE A 274 -30.20 -3.44 -10.97
C ILE A 274 -30.79 -4.83 -11.13
N ALA A 275 -31.65 -4.97 -12.13
CA ALA A 275 -32.42 -6.17 -12.41
C ALA A 275 -32.15 -6.61 -13.85
N PRO A 276 -31.18 -7.53 -14.07
CA PRO A 276 -30.98 -8.17 -15.36
C PRO A 276 -32.24 -8.88 -15.84
N GLN A 277 -32.38 -8.98 -17.16
CA GLN A 277 -33.52 -9.61 -17.82
C GLN A 277 -33.05 -10.85 -18.59
N GLY A 278 -33.99 -11.70 -19.02
CA GLY A 278 -33.66 -12.93 -19.76
C GLY A 278 -33.04 -13.99 -18.84
N ASP A 279 -31.93 -14.59 -19.27
CA ASP A 279 -31.29 -15.72 -18.58
C ASP A 279 -30.77 -15.36 -17.18
N LEU A 280 -30.52 -14.06 -16.92
CA LEU A 280 -30.13 -13.56 -15.60
C LEU A 280 -31.32 -13.01 -14.78
N GLY A 281 -32.56 -13.33 -15.18
CA GLY A 281 -33.78 -12.76 -14.62
C GLY A 281 -34.03 -13.06 -13.14
N THR A 282 -33.46 -14.15 -12.61
CA THR A 282 -33.56 -14.53 -11.19
C THR A 282 -32.54 -13.80 -10.30
N TYR A 283 -31.63 -13.02 -10.88
CA TYR A 283 -30.65 -12.26 -10.15
C TYR A 283 -31.09 -10.80 -9.96
N SER A 284 -30.64 -10.22 -8.85
CA SER A 284 -30.71 -8.78 -8.61
C SER A 284 -29.36 -8.30 -8.08
N LEU A 285 -29.06 -7.03 -8.29
CA LEU A 285 -27.88 -6.40 -7.72
C LEU A 285 -28.27 -5.10 -7.03
N LEU A 286 -27.59 -4.80 -5.93
CA LEU A 286 -27.66 -3.50 -5.27
C LEU A 286 -26.28 -2.88 -5.30
N VAL A 287 -26.17 -1.71 -5.93
CA VAL A 287 -24.94 -0.90 -5.93
C VAL A 287 -25.13 0.26 -4.98
N ASN A 288 -24.19 0.49 -4.10
CA ASN A 288 -24.18 1.63 -3.19
C ASN A 288 -22.80 2.32 -3.18
N GLY A 289 -22.77 3.61 -2.87
CA GLY A 289 -21.55 4.41 -2.84
C GLY A 289 -21.73 5.80 -3.43
N GLU A 290 -20.72 6.66 -3.25
CA GLU A 290 -20.79 8.04 -3.73
C GLU A 290 -20.96 8.11 -5.26
N ASP A 291 -20.30 7.21 -5.98
CA ASP A 291 -20.37 7.07 -7.44
C ASP A 291 -21.36 5.99 -7.90
N ALA A 292 -22.33 5.58 -7.07
CA ALA A 292 -23.22 4.45 -7.37
C ALA A 292 -23.99 4.62 -8.69
N LYS A 293 -24.32 5.86 -9.05
CA LYS A 293 -25.02 6.20 -10.30
C LYS A 293 -24.22 5.84 -11.56
N ASP A 294 -22.90 5.99 -11.53
CA ASP A 294 -22.03 5.64 -12.64
C ASP A 294 -21.57 4.18 -12.53
N LEU A 295 -21.30 3.72 -11.30
CA LEU A 295 -20.85 2.36 -11.03
C LEU A 295 -21.86 1.32 -11.50
N ARG A 296 -23.18 1.56 -11.34
CA ARG A 296 -24.24 0.66 -11.83
C ARG A 296 -24.19 0.39 -13.34
N LEU A 297 -23.59 1.29 -14.12
CA LEU A 297 -23.45 1.16 -15.57
C LEU A 297 -22.11 0.53 -16.00
N LYS A 298 -21.17 0.38 -15.05
CA LYS A 298 -19.83 -0.19 -15.28
C LYS A 298 -19.72 -1.65 -14.83
N LEU A 299 -20.77 -2.19 -14.20
CA LEU A 299 -20.75 -3.57 -13.73
C LEU A 299 -20.64 -4.54 -14.91
N PRO A 300 -19.77 -5.56 -14.83
CA PRO A 300 -19.58 -6.55 -15.89
C PRO A 300 -20.67 -7.65 -15.84
N ILE A 301 -21.93 -7.24 -15.87
CA ILE A 301 -23.13 -8.11 -15.94
C ILE A 301 -23.69 -8.20 -17.37
N CYS A 302 -23.30 -7.22 -18.18
CA CYS A 302 -23.32 -7.14 -19.62
C CYS A 302 -21.90 -6.66 -20.03
#